data_AF-A0A4S2GYL5-F1
#
_entry.id   AF-A0A4S2GYL5-F1
#
_cell.length_a   1.000
_cell.length_b   1.000
_cell.length_c   1.000
_cell.angle_alpha   90.00
_cell.angle_beta   90.00
_cell.angle_gamma   90.00
#
_symmetry.space_group_name_H-M   'P 1'
#
loop_
_entity.id
_entity.type
_entity.pdbx_description
1 polymer ?
#
loop_
_entity_poly.entity_id
_entity_poly.type
_entity_poly.pdbx_seq_one_letter_code
_entity_poly.pdbx_strand_id
1 'polypeptide(L)'
;MDEGLLVPLGLFAMVVAIVWLTMHFGSKNRRAVLDTVQEAARSGQQLTPETIRALGMPRKTGGGDLKAGAIMLAIALSFVVLGWAIGSVEPGEADEVFPIMTAVASFPGFIGLVLLAFGWFNREKRRAE
;
A
#
# COMPACT_ATOMS: atom_id res chain seq x y z
N MET A 1 -15.44 8.88 -28.29
CA MET A 1 -14.53 9.36 -27.24
C MET A 1 -13.20 9.62 -27.93
N ASP A 2 -12.62 10.81 -27.79
CA ASP A 2 -11.33 11.12 -28.42
C ASP A 2 -10.25 10.14 -27.98
N GLU A 3 -9.45 9.66 -28.92
CA GLU A 3 -8.36 8.72 -28.68
C GLU A 3 -7.35 9.28 -27.65
N GLY A 4 -7.17 10.60 -27.61
CA GLY A 4 -6.34 11.30 -26.63
C GLY A 4 -6.83 11.21 -25.18
N LEU A 5 -8.12 10.95 -24.93
CA LEU A 5 -8.66 10.75 -23.58
C LEU A 5 -8.61 9.28 -23.15
N LEU A 6 -8.72 8.35 -24.10
CA LEU A 6 -8.73 6.91 -23.84
C LEU A 6 -7.37 6.41 -23.31
N VAL A 7 -6.27 6.97 -23.79
CA VAL A 7 -4.91 6.55 -23.39
C VAL A 7 -4.63 6.83 -21.90
N PRO A 8 -4.80 8.06 -21.37
CA PRO A 8 -4.65 8.32 -19.94
C PRO A 8 -5.65 7.52 -19.09
N LEU A 9 -6.91 7.43 -19.54
CA LEU A 9 -7.96 6.72 -18.81
C LEU A 9 -7.63 5.23 -18.64
N GLY A 10 -7.10 4.59 -19.69
CA GLY A 10 -6.66 3.19 -19.65
C GLY A 10 -5.54 2.96 -18.64
N LEU A 11 -4.57 3.87 -18.56
CA LEU A 11 -3.47 3.81 -17.59
C LEU A 11 -4.00 3.86 -16.15
N PHE A 12 -4.87 4.83 -15.84
CA PHE A 12 -5.44 4.97 -14.49
C PHE A 12 -6.39 3.81 -14.15
N ALA A 13 -7.20 3.33 -15.10
CA ALA A 13 -8.09 2.19 -14.91
C ALA A 13 -7.32 0.91 -14.58
N MET A 14 -6.16 0.69 -15.20
CA MET A 14 -5.29 -0.45 -14.90
C MET A 14 -4.82 -0.44 -13.44
N VAL A 15 -4.36 0.70 -12.93
CA VAL A 15 -3.92 0.85 -11.53
C VAL A 15 -5.07 0.54 -10.57
N VAL A 16 -6.24 1.12 -10.83
CA VAL A 16 -7.46 0.86 -10.03
C VAL A 16 -7.83 -0.62 -10.05
N ALA A 17 -7.78 -1.27 -11.22
CA ALA A 17 -8.09 -2.68 -11.37
C ALA A 17 -7.12 -3.57 -10.56
N ILE A 18 -5.81 -3.30 -10.60
CA ILE A 18 -4.81 -4.07 -9.85
C ILE A 18 -5.05 -3.95 -8.33
N VAL A 19 -5.29 -2.73 -7.85
CA VAL A 19 -5.56 -2.49 -6.43
C VAL A 19 -6.86 -3.18 -6.00
N TRP A 20 -7.93 -3.03 -6.79
CA TRP A 20 -9.21 -3.67 -6.52
C TRP A 20 -9.12 -5.19 -6.49
N LEU A 21 -8.41 -5.78 -7.46
CA LEU A 21 -8.19 -7.22 -7.54
C LEU A 21 -7.49 -7.73 -6.28
N THR A 22 -6.40 -7.06 -5.88
CA THR A 22 -5.62 -7.43 -4.70
C THR A 22 -6.47 -7.35 -3.42
N MET A 23 -7.25 -6.27 -3.25
CA MET A 23 -8.15 -6.12 -2.11
C MET A 23 -9.27 -7.18 -2.09
N HIS A 24 -9.87 -7.45 -3.25
CA HIS A 24 -10.97 -8.41 -3.38
C HIS A 24 -10.52 -9.83 -3.00
N PHE A 25 -9.41 -10.31 -3.57
CA PHE A 25 -8.88 -11.64 -3.27
C PHE A 25 -8.34 -11.76 -1.84
N GLY A 26 -7.69 -10.72 -1.30
CA GLY A 26 -7.25 -10.70 0.09
C GLY A 26 -8.42 -10.81 1.08
N SER A 27 -9.53 -10.13 0.81
CA SER A 27 -10.72 -10.16 1.67
C SER A 27 -11.40 -11.54 1.70
N LYS A 28 -11.44 -12.24 0.56
CA LYS A 28 -12.02 -13.59 0.44
C LYS A 28 -11.25 -14.61 1.27
N ASN A 29 -9.92 -14.57 1.21
CA ASN A 29 -9.10 -15.55 1.94
C ASN A 29 -9.27 -15.40 3.47
N ARG A 30 -9.39 -14.15 3.94
CA ARG A 30 -9.60 -13.86 5.37
C ARG A 30 -10.99 -14.31 5.86
N ARG A 31 -12.02 -14.16 5.02
CA ARG A 31 -13.37 -14.65 5.33
C ARG A 31 -13.40 -16.18 5.43
N ALA A 32 -12.81 -16.89 4.48
CA ALA A 32 -12.77 -18.35 4.49
C ALA A 32 -12.11 -18.92 5.77
N VAL A 33 -11.02 -18.31 6.24
CA VAL A 33 -10.37 -18.68 7.51
C VAL A 33 -11.28 -18.43 8.71
N LEU A 34 -11.98 -17.29 8.75
CA LEU A 34 -12.91 -16.96 9.85
C LEU A 34 -14.12 -17.88 9.88
N ASP A 35 -14.68 -18.23 8.71
CA ASP A 35 -15.79 -19.18 8.60
C ASP A 35 -15.38 -20.56 9.12
N THR A 36 -14.15 -21.00 8.82
CA THR A 36 -13.60 -22.27 9.32
C THR A 36 -13.44 -22.25 10.84
N VAL A 37 -12.94 -21.14 11.40
CA VAL A 37 -12.82 -20.95 12.86
C VAL A 37 -14.20 -20.94 13.52
N GLN A 38 -15.19 -20.30 12.90
CA GLN A 38 -16.56 -20.24 13.42
C GLN A 38 -17.21 -21.62 13.42
N GLU A 39 -16.99 -22.42 12.38
CA GLU A 39 -17.52 -23.79 12.29
C GLU A 39 -16.88 -24.72 13.32
N ALA A 40 -15.55 -24.64 13.48
CA ALA A 40 -14.84 -25.41 14.51
C ALA A 40 -15.22 -24.99 15.94
N ALA A 41 -15.56 -23.71 16.18
CA ALA A 41 -16.11 -23.27 17.45
C ALA A 41 -17.52 -23.83 17.70
N ARG A 42 -18.37 -23.90 16.67
CA ARG A 42 -19.73 -24.48 16.74
C ARG A 42 -19.73 -25.98 16.99
N SER A 43 -18.74 -26.71 16.48
CA SER A 43 -18.59 -28.16 16.71
C SER A 43 -18.07 -28.51 18.11
N GLY A 44 -17.85 -27.52 18.98
CA GLY A 44 -17.37 -27.71 20.36
C GLY A 44 -15.87 -28.02 20.44
N GLN A 45 -15.14 -27.91 19.32
CA GLN A 45 -13.71 -28.18 19.28
C GLN A 45 -12.95 -27.00 19.88
N GLN A 46 -12.17 -27.25 20.94
CA GLN A 46 -11.31 -26.22 21.53
C GLN A 46 -10.16 -25.92 20.57
N LEU A 47 -10.27 -24.81 19.83
CA LEU A 47 -9.19 -24.31 19.00
C LEU A 47 -8.10 -23.72 19.88
N THR A 48 -6.94 -24.38 19.94
CA THR A 48 -5.79 -23.80 20.63
C THR A 48 -5.23 -22.61 19.82
N PRO A 49 -4.58 -21.65 20.49
CA PRO A 49 -3.96 -20.50 19.81
C PRO A 49 -2.96 -20.90 18.71
N GLU A 50 -2.30 -22.06 18.82
CA GLU A 50 -1.42 -22.57 17.77
C GLU A 50 -2.17 -23.02 16.52
N THR A 51 -3.32 -23.69 16.64
CA THR A 51 -4.12 -24.13 15.48
C THR A 51 -4.70 -22.93 14.72
N ILE A 52 -5.14 -21.89 15.45
CA ILE A 52 -5.60 -20.63 14.85
C ILE A 52 -4.45 -19.93 14.10
N ARG A 53 -3.21 -20.01 14.61
CA ARG A 53 -2.02 -19.47 13.94
C ARG A 53 -1.65 -20.28 12.69
N ALA A 54 -1.86 -21.60 12.71
CA ALA A 54 -1.60 -22.49 11.56
C ALA A 54 -2.58 -22.25 10.40
N LEU A 55 -3.79 -21.75 10.68
CA LEU A 55 -4.80 -21.38 9.68
C LEU A 55 -4.44 -20.13 8.83
N GLY A 56 -3.22 -19.60 8.97
CA GLY A 56 -2.73 -18.52 8.12
C GLY A 56 -3.25 -17.14 8.53
N MET A 57 -3.67 -16.96 9.79
CA MET A 57 -4.04 -15.62 10.26
C MET A 57 -2.82 -14.70 10.15
N PRO A 58 -2.90 -13.58 9.41
CA PRO A 58 -1.74 -12.73 9.17
C PRO A 58 -1.16 -12.25 10.50
N ARG A 59 0.10 -12.60 10.76
CA ARG A 59 0.85 -12.03 11.87
C ARG A 59 0.93 -10.53 11.64
N LYS A 60 0.57 -9.73 12.65
CA LYS A 60 0.94 -8.31 12.69
C LYS A 60 2.47 -8.26 12.82
N THR A 61 3.17 -8.31 11.69
CA THR A 61 4.62 -8.24 11.67
C THR A 61 5.02 -6.86 12.17
N GLY A 62 5.90 -6.81 13.15
CA GLY A 62 6.28 -5.56 13.82
C GLY A 62 6.93 -4.50 12.90
N GLY A 63 7.26 -4.85 11.67
CA GLY A 63 7.89 -3.97 10.67
C GLY A 63 7.00 -3.62 9.48
N GLY A 64 5.69 -3.92 9.52
CA GLY A 64 4.76 -3.57 8.44
C GLY A 64 4.78 -2.08 8.11
N ASP A 65 4.79 -1.23 9.14
CA ASP A 65 4.77 0.22 9.01
C ASP A 65 6.08 0.75 8.40
N LEU A 66 7.24 0.22 8.80
CA LEU A 66 8.53 0.65 8.24
C LEU A 66 8.66 0.29 6.75
N LYS A 67 8.22 -0.91 6.36
CA LYS A 67 8.22 -1.34 4.96
C LYS A 67 7.24 -0.49 4.15
N ALA A 68 6.03 -0.30 4.64
CA ALA A 68 5.01 0.50 3.95
C ALA A 68 5.45 1.96 3.81
N GLY A 69 6.09 2.52 4.84
CA GLY A 69 6.63 3.88 4.82
C GLY A 69 7.74 4.07 3.79
N ALA A 70 8.68 3.12 3.71
CA ALA A 70 9.76 3.15 2.72
C ALA A 70 9.23 3.05 1.28
N ILE A 71 8.21 2.21 1.04
CA ILE A 71 7.57 2.08 -0.28
C ILE A 71 6.88 3.40 -0.67
N MET A 72 6.17 4.03 0.26
CA MET A 72 5.49 5.30 -0.01
C MET A 72 6.47 6.45 -0.29
N LEU A 73 7.60 6.52 0.42
CA LEU A 73 8.65 7.48 0.08
C LEU A 73 9.26 7.23 -1.29
N ALA A 74 9.48 5.96 -1.67
CA ALA A 74 10.00 5.64 -2.99
C ALA A 74 9.05 6.13 -4.10
N ILE A 75 7.73 5.92 -3.93
CA ILE A 75 6.71 6.40 -4.88
C ILE A 75 6.72 7.94 -4.96
N ALA A 76 6.82 8.62 -3.82
CA ALA A 76 6.92 10.09 -3.79
C ALA A 76 8.13 10.59 -4.60
N LEU A 77 9.31 10.00 -4.37
CA LEU A 77 10.52 10.31 -5.12
C LEU A 77 10.37 10.03 -6.62
N SER A 78 9.69 8.93 -6.99
CA SER A 78 9.40 8.63 -8.40
C SER A 78 8.58 9.72 -9.07
N PHE A 79 7.57 10.30 -8.40
CA PHE A 79 6.80 11.42 -8.96
C PHE A 79 7.65 12.68 -9.15
N VAL A 80 8.56 12.99 -8.21
CA VAL A 80 9.50 14.11 -8.37
C VAL A 80 10.41 13.91 -9.58
N VAL A 81 10.99 12.70 -9.72
CA VAL A 81 11.84 12.35 -10.87
C VAL A 81 11.04 12.40 -12.18
N LEU A 82 9.79 11.95 -12.17
CA LEU A 82 8.92 12.00 -13.34
C LEU A 82 8.63 13.45 -13.76
N GLY A 83 8.29 14.34 -12.83
CA GLY A 83 8.07 15.75 -13.13
C GLY A 83 9.32 16.43 -13.70
N TRP A 84 10.48 16.11 -13.16
CA TRP A 84 11.76 16.58 -13.68
C TRP A 84 12.05 16.04 -15.10
N ALA A 85 11.81 14.75 -15.34
CA ALA A 85 12.04 14.12 -16.64
C ALA A 85 11.12 14.72 -17.73
N ILE A 86 9.83 14.92 -17.43
CA ILE A 86 8.89 15.54 -18.39
C ILE A 86 9.34 16.97 -18.72
N GLY A 87 9.66 17.78 -17.70
CA GLY A 87 10.16 19.15 -17.92
C GLY A 87 11.47 19.22 -18.72
N SER A 88 12.28 18.15 -18.70
CA SER A 88 13.50 18.07 -19.53
C SER A 88 13.23 17.75 -21.01
N VAL A 89 12.13 17.05 -21.31
CA VAL A 89 11.73 16.68 -22.67
C VAL A 89 10.88 17.78 -23.31
N GLU A 90 10.04 18.45 -22.52
CA GLU A 90 9.15 19.54 -22.94
C GLU A 90 9.43 20.81 -22.12
N PRO A 91 10.48 21.59 -22.46
CA PRO A 91 10.90 22.74 -21.67
C PRO A 91 9.84 23.85 -21.54
N GLY A 92 8.91 23.92 -22.49
CA GLY A 92 7.82 24.90 -22.47
C GLY A 92 6.76 24.66 -21.38
N GLU A 93 6.69 23.44 -20.84
CA GLU A 93 5.74 23.06 -19.78
C GLU A 93 6.44 22.78 -18.43
N ALA A 94 7.77 22.91 -18.39
CA ALA A 94 8.58 22.54 -17.23
C ALA A 94 8.18 23.30 -15.95
N ASP A 95 7.85 24.59 -16.09
CA ASP A 95 7.45 25.46 -14.98
C ASP A 95 6.10 25.07 -14.36
N GLU A 96 5.26 24.31 -15.09
CA GLU A 96 3.96 23.84 -14.60
C GLU A 96 4.02 22.38 -14.13
N VAL A 97 4.68 21.51 -14.90
CA VAL A 97 4.69 20.06 -14.63
C VAL A 97 5.46 19.73 -13.34
N PHE A 98 6.60 20.39 -13.11
CA PHE A 98 7.40 20.11 -11.92
C PHE A 98 6.66 20.40 -10.60
N PRO A 99 6.04 21.59 -10.38
CA PRO A 99 5.28 21.86 -9.16
C PRO A 99 4.04 20.97 -9.01
N ILE A 100 3.33 20.65 -10.11
CA ILE A 100 2.18 19.75 -10.06
C ILE A 100 2.61 18.35 -9.58
N MET A 101 3.67 17.80 -10.17
CA MET A 101 4.15 16.47 -9.80
C MET A 101 4.72 16.41 -8.38
N THR A 102 5.37 17.48 -7.90
CA THR A 102 5.80 17.57 -6.49
C THR A 102 4.62 17.70 -5.53
N ALA A 103 3.55 18.40 -5.91
CA ALA A 103 2.32 18.42 -5.13
C ALA A 103 1.67 17.02 -5.04
N VAL A 104 1.61 16.28 -6.14
CA VAL A 104 1.14 14.88 -6.14
C VAL A 104 2.05 13.96 -5.33
N ALA A 105 3.37 14.14 -5.42
CA ALA A 105 4.36 13.40 -4.64
C ALA A 105 4.20 13.60 -3.12
N SER A 106 3.70 14.76 -2.70
CA SER A 106 3.55 15.09 -1.27
C SER A 106 2.63 14.13 -0.52
N PHE A 107 1.59 13.60 -1.19
CA PHE A 107 0.65 12.65 -0.59
C PHE A 107 1.33 11.36 -0.12
N PRO A 108 1.93 10.54 -1.00
CA PRO A 108 2.69 9.37 -0.55
C PRO A 108 3.93 9.78 0.27
N GLY A 109 4.51 10.95 0.02
CA GLY A 109 5.68 11.44 0.77
C GLY A 109 5.40 11.56 2.27
N PHE A 110 4.36 12.32 2.64
CA PHE A 110 4.00 12.50 4.04
C PHE A 110 3.47 11.22 4.69
N ILE A 111 2.68 10.42 3.97
CA ILE A 111 2.24 9.10 4.46
C ILE A 111 3.46 8.23 4.75
N GLY A 112 4.44 8.22 3.85
CA GLY A 112 5.68 7.49 4.00
C GLY A 112 6.47 7.90 5.23
N LEU A 113 6.64 9.21 5.44
CA LEU A 113 7.34 9.75 6.62
C LEU A 113 6.67 9.34 7.94
N VAL A 114 5.33 9.43 8.02
CA VAL A 114 4.58 9.05 9.23
C VAL A 114 4.71 7.55 9.51
N LEU A 115 4.58 6.71 8.48
CA LEU A 115 4.72 5.26 8.61
C LEU A 115 6.15 4.84 9.03
N LEU A 116 7.17 5.53 8.52
CA LEU A 116 8.55 5.32 8.97
C LEU A 116 8.74 5.73 10.42
N ALA A 117 8.21 6.87 10.84
CA ALA A 117 8.29 7.33 12.23
C ALA A 117 7.62 6.33 13.19
N PHE A 118 6.41 5.86 12.86
CA PHE A 118 5.74 4.83 13.64
C PHE A 118 6.49 3.49 13.62
N GLY A 119 7.03 3.09 12.47
CA GLY A 119 7.86 1.90 12.34
C GLY A 119 9.11 1.96 13.21
N TRP A 120 9.75 3.12 13.29
CA TRP A 120 10.93 3.35 14.14
C TRP A 120 10.56 3.29 15.63
N PHE A 121 9.57 4.06 16.08
CA PHE A 121 9.16 4.07 17.49
C PHE A 121 8.65 2.70 17.97
N ASN A 122 7.91 1.97 17.13
CA ASN A 122 7.45 0.61 17.47
C ASN A 122 8.59 -0.43 17.48
N ARG A 123 9.72 -0.15 16.83
CA ARG A 123 10.91 -0.99 16.88
C ARG A 123 11.73 -0.72 18.14
N GLU A 124 11.82 0.54 18.56
CA GLU A 124 12.51 0.96 19.78
C GLU A 124 11.81 0.45 21.05
N LYS A 125 10.49 0.60 21.14
CA LYS A 125 9.70 0.07 22.27
C LYS A 125 9.91 -1.43 22.48
N ARG A 126 9.93 -2.21 21.38
CA ARG A 126 10.19 -3.66 21.41
C ARG A 126 11.61 -4.06 21.80
N ARG A 127 12.56 -3.13 21.78
CA ARG A 127 13.96 -3.38 22.18
C ARG A 127 14.19 -3.07 23.66
N ALA A 128 13.30 -2.27 24.26
CA ALA A 128 13.35 -1.89 25.67
C ALA A 128 12.57 -2.85 26.59
N GLU A 129 11.68 -3.68 26.02
CA GLU A 129 11.00 -4.83 26.65
C GLU A 129 11.85 -6.11 26.52
#